data_AF-H0JRA7-F1
#
_entry.id   AF-H0JRA7-F1
#
_cell.length_a   1.000
_cell.length_b   1.000
_cell.length_c   1.000
_cell.angle_alpha   90.00
_cell.angle_beta   90.00
_cell.angle_gamma   90.00
#
_symmetry.space_group_name_H-M   'P 1'
#
loop_
_entity.id
_entity.type
_entity.pdbx_description
1 polymer ?
#
loop_
_entity_poly.entity_id
_entity_poly.type
_entity_poly.pdbx_seq_one_letter_code
_entity_poly.pdbx_strand_id
1 'polypeptide(L)'
;MHGIFGYALMSCATVRDGIEVGTRFFDLTFAFSRAALEYAGDEVRFCLDDRHVPAQLRGFLLERDVPGILAHWGALWGQPSEIRRIEVAESLGERIAPVFRDRGFLVKTTASTHAVVVDARALDRPMPTTSPEAAAVLLRECAELLQRRQNHGELGARVREVLLRRAAEGPTQDQVAETLGEEGGLVPGDRGRDAGGRWRGSCWMRACRWRGWRTVWATPMRRASRWRSSGGPAGRRVGEDGRDARSEATSGPVRELLEIF
;
A
#
# COMPACT_ATOMS: atom_id res chain seq x y z
N MET A 1 -0.79 4.09 -11.00
CA MET A 1 -1.90 3.09 -10.98
C MET A 1 -3.23 3.83 -11.04
N HIS A 2 -3.86 3.98 -12.20
CA HIS A 2 -5.27 4.40 -12.24
C HIS A 2 -6.06 3.45 -13.13
N GLY A 3 -6.49 2.33 -12.52
CA GLY A 3 -7.62 1.57 -13.05
C GLY A 3 -8.92 2.31 -12.75
N ILE A 4 -10.06 1.67 -13.02
CA ILE A 4 -11.39 2.28 -12.84
C ILE A 4 -11.63 2.89 -11.46
N PHE A 5 -11.08 2.27 -10.42
CA PHE A 5 -11.11 2.80 -9.05
C PHE A 5 -10.43 4.17 -8.92
N GLY A 6 -9.22 4.34 -9.46
CA GLY A 6 -8.51 5.61 -9.41
C GLY A 6 -9.24 6.71 -10.18
N TYR A 7 -9.83 6.38 -11.33
CA TYR A 7 -10.67 7.32 -12.07
C TYR A 7 -11.94 7.70 -11.29
N ALA A 8 -12.59 6.75 -10.63
CA ALA A 8 -13.77 7.05 -9.81
C ALA A 8 -13.45 8.09 -8.72
N LEU A 9 -12.30 7.96 -8.05
CA LEU A 9 -11.84 8.93 -7.05
C LEU A 9 -11.64 10.32 -7.66
N MET A 10 -11.01 10.39 -8.83
CA MET A 10 -10.72 11.65 -9.54
C MET A 10 -11.97 12.39 -10.04
N SER A 11 -13.03 11.65 -10.35
CA SER A 11 -14.29 12.21 -10.86
C SER A 11 -15.25 12.69 -9.77
N CYS A 12 -14.97 12.39 -8.50
CA CYS A 12 -15.76 12.84 -7.36
C CYS A 12 -15.83 14.38 -7.28
N ALA A 13 -16.84 14.93 -6.59
CA ALA A 13 -17.00 16.38 -6.49
C ALA A 13 -16.00 16.99 -5.50
N THR A 14 -15.77 16.32 -4.37
CA THR A 14 -14.89 16.80 -3.30
C THR A 14 -13.88 15.74 -2.84
N VAL A 15 -12.86 16.17 -2.10
CA VAL A 15 -11.94 15.25 -1.40
C VAL A 15 -12.72 14.33 -0.45
N ARG A 16 -13.75 14.85 0.23
CA ARG A 16 -14.67 14.07 1.07
C ARG A 16 -15.29 12.90 0.33
N ASP A 17 -15.92 13.17 -0.81
CA ASP A 17 -16.54 12.15 -1.64
C ASP A 17 -15.48 11.12 -2.08
N GLY A 18 -14.29 11.60 -2.44
CA GLY A 18 -13.15 10.77 -2.82
C GLY A 18 -12.72 9.82 -1.71
N ILE A 19 -12.52 10.27 -0.48
CA ILE A 19 -12.10 9.39 0.63
C ILE A 19 -13.20 8.38 0.99
N GLU A 20 -14.47 8.76 0.89
CA GLU A 20 -15.61 7.87 1.13
C GLU A 20 -15.69 6.75 0.10
N VAL A 21 -15.56 7.10 -1.19
CA VAL A 21 -15.43 6.15 -2.29
C VAL A 21 -14.20 5.27 -2.12
N GLY A 22 -13.07 5.88 -1.74
CA GLY A 22 -11.79 5.18 -1.50
C GLY A 22 -11.91 4.12 -0.41
N THR A 23 -12.65 4.43 0.64
CA THR A 23 -12.94 3.52 1.76
C THR A 23 -13.90 2.42 1.34
N ARG A 24 -15.01 2.80 0.68
CA ARG A 24 -16.06 1.86 0.24
C ARG A 24 -15.53 0.79 -0.71
N PHE A 25 -14.63 1.16 -1.62
CA PHE A 25 -14.07 0.26 -2.61
C PHE A 25 -12.61 -0.11 -2.31
N PHE A 26 -12.16 0.03 -1.07
CA PHE A 26 -10.78 -0.24 -0.67
C PHE A 26 -10.34 -1.69 -0.98
N ASP A 27 -11.27 -2.64 -0.92
CA ASP A 27 -11.06 -4.05 -1.29
C ASP A 27 -10.76 -4.26 -2.79
N LEU A 28 -10.91 -3.23 -3.63
CA LEU A 28 -10.43 -3.24 -5.02
C LEU A 28 -8.90 -3.09 -5.12
N THR A 29 -8.25 -2.60 -4.06
CA THR A 29 -6.79 -2.49 -3.96
C THR A 29 -6.14 -3.85 -3.63
N PHE A 30 -4.84 -3.84 -3.33
CA PHE A 30 -4.08 -5.00 -2.86
C PHE A 30 -3.84 -4.99 -1.34
N ALA A 31 -4.49 -4.06 -0.63
CA ALA A 31 -4.35 -3.93 0.80
C ALA A 31 -4.83 -5.21 1.51
N PHE A 32 -4.13 -5.54 2.60
CA PHE A 32 -4.57 -6.63 3.46
C PHE A 32 -5.38 -6.13 4.65
N SER A 33 -5.34 -4.85 4.99
CA SER A 33 -6.23 -4.26 5.97
C SER A 33 -7.64 -4.04 5.41
N ARG A 34 -8.62 -3.93 6.31
CA ARG A 34 -9.92 -3.34 6.01
C ARG A 34 -9.83 -1.83 6.28
N ALA A 35 -10.42 -1.03 5.41
CA ALA A 35 -10.49 0.42 5.61
C ALA A 35 -11.78 0.83 6.32
N ALA A 36 -11.70 1.85 7.16
CA ALA A 36 -12.85 2.55 7.73
C ALA A 36 -12.56 4.05 7.82
N LEU A 37 -13.61 4.86 7.84
CA LEU A 37 -13.51 6.30 8.09
C LEU A 37 -14.15 6.64 9.42
N GLU A 38 -13.43 7.41 10.23
CA GLU A 38 -13.95 7.99 11.45
C GLU A 38 -13.82 9.52 11.38
N TYR A 39 -14.95 10.21 11.55
CA TYR A 39 -14.99 11.67 11.64
C TYR A 39 -14.94 12.08 13.11
N ALA A 40 -13.96 12.90 13.49
CA ALA A 40 -13.73 13.32 14.87
C ALA A 40 -13.37 14.81 14.93
N GLY A 41 -14.37 15.67 15.10
CA GLY A 41 -14.17 17.12 15.22
C GLY A 41 -13.55 17.70 13.95
N ASP A 42 -12.35 18.26 14.09
CA ASP A 42 -11.58 18.86 13.00
C ASP A 42 -10.63 17.86 12.31
N GLU A 43 -10.80 16.56 12.56
CA GLU A 43 -9.98 15.49 12.00
C GLU A 43 -10.82 14.39 11.38
N VAL A 44 -10.24 13.75 10.37
CA VAL A 44 -10.77 12.53 9.77
C VAL A 44 -9.69 11.46 9.78
N ARG A 45 -10.06 10.28 10.24
CA ARG A 45 -9.16 9.14 10.41
C ARG A 45 -9.50 8.11 9.34
N PHE A 46 -8.59 7.93 8.39
CA PHE A 46 -8.62 6.79 7.48
C PHE A 46 -7.96 5.60 8.17
N CYS A 47 -8.79 4.76 8.78
CA CYS A 47 -8.39 3.65 9.64
C CYS A 47 -8.09 2.41 8.82
N LEU A 48 -7.04 1.67 9.19
CA LEU A 48 -6.63 0.40 8.59
C LEU A 48 -6.64 -0.69 9.66
N ASP A 49 -7.60 -1.60 9.57
CA ASP A 49 -7.74 -2.75 10.46
C ASP A 49 -7.16 -4.01 9.83
N ASP A 50 -6.01 -4.44 10.35
CA ASP A 50 -5.29 -5.65 9.94
C ASP A 50 -5.29 -6.73 11.04
N ARG A 51 -6.20 -6.68 12.02
CA ARG A 51 -6.23 -7.66 13.12
C ARG A 51 -6.41 -9.11 12.66
N HIS A 52 -7.05 -9.31 11.51
CA HIS A 52 -7.21 -10.61 10.87
C HIS A 52 -5.93 -11.12 10.17
N VAL A 53 -4.92 -10.27 10.01
CA VAL A 53 -3.62 -10.61 9.42
C VAL A 53 -2.71 -11.19 10.51
N PRO A 54 -1.90 -12.23 10.22
CA PRO A 54 -0.87 -12.73 11.14
C PRO A 54 0.05 -11.61 11.63
N ALA A 55 0.30 -11.56 12.94
CA ALA A 55 1.02 -10.45 13.59
C ALA A 55 2.41 -10.17 12.97
N GLN A 56 3.09 -11.22 12.50
CA GLN A 56 4.42 -11.14 11.89
C GLN A 56 4.42 -10.38 10.55
N LEU A 57 3.26 -10.28 9.88
CA LEU A 57 3.12 -9.65 8.57
C LEU A 57 2.57 -8.23 8.63
N ARG A 58 1.94 -7.84 9.73
CA ARG A 58 1.29 -6.53 9.90
C ARG A 58 2.24 -5.38 9.66
N GLY A 59 3.42 -5.40 10.27
CA GLY A 59 4.44 -4.37 10.08
C GLY A 59 4.88 -4.22 8.62
N PHE A 60 5.12 -5.33 7.92
CA PHE A 60 5.50 -5.32 6.52
C PHE A 60 4.38 -4.80 5.61
N LEU A 61 3.14 -5.24 5.83
CA LEU A 61 1.99 -4.79 5.05
C LEU A 61 1.70 -3.31 5.29
N LEU A 62 1.88 -2.82 6.51
CA LEU A 62 1.74 -1.40 6.83
C LEU A 62 2.83 -0.55 6.19
N GLU A 63 4.09 -1.02 6.18
CA GLU A 63 5.21 -0.39 5.44
C GLU A 63 4.93 -0.29 3.94
N ARG A 64 4.12 -1.18 3.38
CA ARG A 64 3.72 -1.16 1.97
C ARG A 64 2.50 -0.25 1.75
N ASP A 65 1.47 -0.41 2.57
CA ASP A 65 0.15 0.17 2.33
C ASP A 65 0.11 1.66 2.65
N VAL A 66 0.70 2.07 3.78
CA VAL A 66 0.66 3.48 4.19
C VAL A 66 1.41 4.38 3.19
N PRO A 67 2.64 4.09 2.72
CA PRO A 67 3.26 4.93 1.71
C PRO A 67 2.47 4.97 0.40
N GLY A 68 1.83 3.86 0.02
CA GLY A 68 0.92 3.81 -1.12
C GLY A 68 -0.26 4.78 -0.94
N ILE A 69 -0.89 4.78 0.23
CA ILE A 69 -2.00 5.69 0.57
C ILE A 69 -1.52 7.15 0.53
N LEU A 70 -0.37 7.46 1.13
CA LEU A 70 0.19 8.81 1.14
C LEU A 70 0.53 9.30 -0.28
N ALA A 71 1.08 8.43 -1.12
CA ALA A 71 1.36 8.74 -2.52
C ALA A 71 0.07 8.97 -3.33
N HIS A 72 -0.96 8.15 -3.11
CA HIS A 72 -2.26 8.36 -3.73
C HIS A 72 -2.92 9.65 -3.26
N TRP A 73 -2.84 9.99 -1.97
CA TRP A 73 -3.30 11.26 -1.43
C TRP A 73 -2.62 12.43 -2.16
N GLY A 74 -1.28 12.39 -2.22
CA GLY A 74 -0.47 13.38 -2.91
C GLY A 74 -0.85 13.57 -4.38
N ALA A 75 -1.08 12.47 -5.09
CA ALA A 75 -1.39 12.47 -6.51
C ALA A 75 -2.82 12.92 -6.83
N LEU A 76 -3.81 12.53 -6.02
CA LEU A 76 -5.23 12.80 -6.28
C LEU A 76 -5.67 14.16 -5.75
N TRP A 77 -5.20 14.50 -4.55
CA TRP A 77 -5.70 15.63 -3.79
C TRP A 77 -4.63 16.70 -3.65
N GLY A 78 -3.37 16.37 -3.40
CA GLY A 78 -2.30 17.37 -3.27
C GLY A 78 -1.61 17.31 -1.92
N GLN A 79 -1.20 18.47 -1.40
CA GLN A 79 -0.03 18.57 -0.50
C GLN A 79 -0.09 17.71 0.78
N PRO A 80 1.03 17.09 1.20
CA PRO A 80 1.14 16.30 2.43
C PRO A 80 0.80 17.07 3.72
N SER A 81 0.77 18.40 3.69
CA SER A 81 0.49 19.26 4.86
C SER A 81 -0.90 19.08 5.45
N GLU A 82 -1.83 18.49 4.69
CA GLU A 82 -3.17 18.15 5.17
C GLU A 82 -3.15 16.91 6.09
N ILE A 83 -2.08 16.11 6.04
CA ILE A 83 -1.88 14.91 6.86
C ILE A 83 -1.27 15.32 8.19
N ARG A 84 -2.07 15.29 9.25
CA ARG A 84 -1.65 15.70 10.60
C ARG A 84 -0.70 14.70 11.25
N ARG A 85 -1.00 13.40 11.09
CA ARG A 85 -0.21 12.31 11.67
C ARG A 85 -0.58 10.96 11.09
N ILE A 86 0.33 10.01 11.30
CA ILE A 86 0.09 8.58 11.12
C ILE A 86 0.01 7.96 12.50
N GLU A 87 -1.06 7.25 12.79
CA GLU A 87 -1.24 6.49 14.01
C GLU A 87 -0.96 5.02 13.75
N VAL A 88 -0.17 4.42 14.62
CA VAL A 88 0.21 3.02 14.52
C VAL A 88 0.04 2.30 15.85
N ALA A 89 -0.39 1.04 15.81
CA ALA A 89 -0.43 0.21 17.01
C ALA A 89 0.93 0.23 17.73
N GLU A 90 0.92 0.33 19.06
CA GLU A 90 2.14 0.40 19.89
C GLU A 90 3.16 -0.69 19.56
N SER A 91 2.70 -1.92 19.34
CA SER A 91 3.53 -3.07 18.98
C SER A 91 4.33 -2.91 17.68
N LEU A 92 3.93 -1.97 16.82
CA LEU A 92 4.59 -1.67 15.55
C LEU A 92 5.28 -0.29 15.55
N GLY A 93 5.16 0.49 16.64
CA GLY A 93 5.68 1.86 16.72
C GLY A 93 7.17 1.97 16.39
N GLU A 94 8.01 1.13 17.00
CA GLU A 94 9.47 1.17 16.78
C GLU A 94 9.88 0.82 15.34
N ARG A 95 9.16 -0.11 14.72
CA ARG A 95 9.42 -0.54 13.34
C ARG A 95 9.00 0.52 12.34
N ILE A 96 7.83 1.11 12.55
CA ILE A 96 7.15 1.91 11.53
C ILE A 96 7.55 3.38 11.62
N ALA A 97 7.76 3.91 12.83
CA ALA A 97 7.96 5.33 13.00
C ALA A 97 9.18 5.90 12.25
N PRO A 98 10.35 5.23 12.19
CA PRO A 98 11.51 5.74 11.42
C PRO A 98 11.19 5.97 9.94
N VAL A 99 10.48 5.03 9.31
CA VAL A 99 10.15 5.05 7.86
C VAL A 99 9.40 6.33 7.46
N PHE A 100 8.54 6.84 8.34
CA PHE A 100 7.70 7.99 8.07
C PHE A 100 8.25 9.30 8.62
N ARG A 101 8.97 9.27 9.75
CA ARG A 101 9.64 10.46 10.30
C ARG A 101 10.72 10.97 9.34
N ASP A 102 11.47 10.07 8.71
CA ASP A 102 12.48 10.43 7.70
C ASP A 102 11.86 11.12 6.46
N ARG A 103 10.55 10.96 6.27
CA ARG A 103 9.75 11.60 5.20
C ARG A 103 8.98 12.83 5.69
N GLY A 104 9.22 13.28 6.92
CA GLY A 104 8.60 14.47 7.52
C GLY A 104 7.23 14.26 8.15
N PHE A 105 6.74 13.02 8.28
CA PHE A 105 5.44 12.76 8.91
C PHE A 105 5.57 12.57 10.43
N LEU A 106 4.61 13.13 11.17
CA LEU A 106 4.44 12.82 12.58
C LEU A 106 3.85 11.41 12.74
N VAL A 107 4.50 10.57 13.54
CA VAL A 107 3.99 9.24 13.88
C VAL A 107 3.66 9.18 15.37
N LYS A 108 2.43 8.78 15.70
CA LYS A 108 1.98 8.53 17.07
C LYS A 108 1.66 7.04 17.25
N THR A 109 1.99 6.50 18.41
CA THR A 109 1.52 5.17 18.80
C THR A 109 0.13 5.26 19.41
N THR A 110 -0.67 4.22 19.23
CA THR A 110 -2.03 4.10 19.77
C THR A 110 -2.30 2.67 20.24
N ALA A 111 -3.20 2.51 21.20
CA ALA A 111 -3.70 1.21 21.64
C ALA A 111 -4.69 0.58 20.63
N SER A 112 -5.14 1.35 19.63
CA SER A 112 -6.06 0.90 18.59
C SER A 112 -5.32 0.47 17.31
N THR A 113 -6.07 0.26 16.23
CA THR A 113 -5.58 0.00 14.87
C THR A 113 -4.91 1.24 14.26
N HIS A 114 -4.33 1.06 13.08
CA HIS A 114 -3.59 2.09 12.37
C HIS A 114 -4.53 3.14 11.76
N ALA A 115 -4.07 4.37 11.58
CA ALA A 115 -4.81 5.39 10.85
C ALA A 115 -3.88 6.41 10.17
N VAL A 116 -4.31 6.92 9.02
CA VAL A 116 -3.80 8.18 8.48
C VAL A 116 -4.79 9.26 8.87
N VAL A 117 -4.34 10.25 9.65
CA VAL A 117 -5.19 11.31 10.17
C VAL A 117 -4.99 12.57 9.36
N VAL A 118 -6.09 13.10 8.85
CA VAL A 118 -6.15 14.26 7.95
C VAL A 118 -6.95 15.37 8.61
N ASP A 119 -6.56 16.61 8.36
CA ASP A 119 -7.36 17.78 8.71
C ASP A 119 -8.70 17.78 7.97
N ALA A 120 -9.81 17.88 8.69
CA ALA A 120 -11.15 17.87 8.12
C ALA A 120 -11.39 19.04 7.14
N ARG A 121 -10.65 20.15 7.27
CA ARG A 121 -10.75 21.31 6.35
C ARG A 121 -10.28 20.98 4.93
N ALA A 122 -9.44 19.96 4.77
CA ALA A 122 -9.00 19.51 3.44
C ALA A 122 -10.13 18.86 2.64
N LEU A 123 -11.16 18.33 3.32
CA LEU A 123 -12.17 17.47 2.71
C LEU A 123 -13.18 18.22 1.84
N ASP A 124 -13.44 19.50 2.15
CA ASP A 124 -14.44 20.29 1.42
C ASP A 124 -13.88 20.89 0.13
N ARG A 125 -12.61 20.61 -0.18
CA ARG A 125 -11.96 21.07 -1.41
C ARG A 125 -12.51 20.30 -2.61
N PRO A 126 -12.83 20.99 -3.72
CA PRO A 126 -13.28 20.32 -4.93
C PRO A 126 -12.15 19.52 -5.59
N MET A 127 -12.51 18.43 -6.27
CA MET A 127 -11.56 17.68 -7.08
C MET A 127 -11.16 18.48 -8.34
N PRO A 128 -9.87 18.46 -8.74
CA PRO A 128 -9.42 19.15 -9.96
C PRO A 128 -10.12 18.67 -11.24
N THR A 129 -10.54 17.40 -11.27
CA THR A 129 -11.10 16.71 -12.43
C THR A 129 -12.55 16.24 -12.20
N THR A 130 -13.33 17.02 -11.44
CA THR A 130 -14.73 16.72 -11.11
C THR A 130 -15.57 16.43 -12.37
N SER A 131 -16.33 15.33 -12.37
CA SER A 131 -17.36 15.05 -13.37
C SER A 131 -18.43 14.13 -12.78
N PRO A 132 -19.63 14.65 -12.46
CA PRO A 132 -20.73 13.86 -11.90
C PRO A 132 -21.17 12.70 -12.79
N GLU A 133 -21.20 12.92 -14.11
CA GLU A 133 -21.59 11.91 -15.10
C GLU A 133 -20.58 10.76 -15.12
N ALA A 134 -19.27 11.08 -15.14
CA ALA A 134 -18.22 10.07 -15.09
C ALA A 134 -18.23 9.34 -13.75
N ALA A 135 -18.39 10.05 -12.62
CA ALA A 135 -18.47 9.44 -11.30
C ALA A 135 -19.60 8.41 -11.23
N ALA A 136 -20.80 8.72 -11.73
CA ALA A 136 -21.93 7.80 -11.70
C ALA A 136 -21.66 6.49 -12.47
N VAL A 137 -20.97 6.57 -13.62
CA VAL A 137 -20.58 5.38 -14.40
C VAL A 137 -19.47 4.60 -13.68
N LEU A 138 -18.40 5.28 -13.29
CA LEU A 138 -17.22 4.65 -12.68
C LEU A 138 -17.53 3.99 -11.33
N LEU A 139 -18.42 4.58 -10.52
CA LEU A 139 -18.85 4.00 -9.25
C LEU A 139 -19.67 2.72 -9.44
N ARG A 140 -20.49 2.65 -10.49
CA ARG A 140 -21.24 1.45 -10.87
C ARG A 140 -20.30 0.33 -11.25
N GLU A 141 -19.31 0.63 -12.09
CA GLU A 141 -18.28 -0.33 -12.50
C GLU A 141 -17.41 -0.80 -11.32
N CYS A 142 -17.07 0.11 -10.40
CA CYS A 142 -16.39 -0.27 -9.15
C CYS A 142 -17.24 -1.25 -8.33
N ALA A 143 -18.55 -1.00 -8.21
CA ALA A 143 -19.48 -1.87 -7.52
C ALA A 143 -19.58 -3.24 -8.20
N GLU A 144 -19.68 -3.29 -9.53
CA GLU A 144 -19.71 -4.56 -10.27
C GLU A 144 -18.41 -5.35 -10.10
N LEU A 145 -17.24 -4.71 -10.18
CA LEU A 145 -15.97 -5.38 -9.96
C LEU A 145 -15.84 -5.93 -8.54
N LEU A 146 -16.27 -5.16 -7.55
CA LEU A 146 -16.25 -5.59 -6.15
C LEU A 146 -17.18 -6.79 -5.94
N GLN A 147 -18.40 -6.72 -6.49
CA GLN A 147 -19.36 -7.81 -6.43
C GLN A 147 -18.84 -9.06 -7.14
N ARG A 148 -18.19 -8.94 -8.30
CA ARG A 148 -17.55 -10.07 -8.99
C ARG A 148 -16.43 -10.68 -8.13
N ARG A 149 -15.59 -9.87 -7.48
CA ARG A 149 -14.57 -10.38 -6.55
C ARG A 149 -15.17 -11.13 -5.37
N GLN A 150 -16.29 -10.65 -4.83
CA GLN A 150 -17.00 -11.29 -3.73
C GLN A 150 -17.70 -12.59 -4.18
N ASN A 151 -18.31 -12.60 -5.38
CA ASN A 151 -18.99 -13.76 -5.94
C ASN A 151 -18.02 -14.87 -6.36
N HIS A 152 -16.82 -14.52 -6.83
CA HIS A 152 -15.70 -15.47 -7.03
C HIS A 152 -14.90 -15.70 -5.72
N GLY A 153 -15.46 -15.29 -4.58
CA GLY A 153 -14.73 -15.01 -3.34
C GLY A 153 -14.11 -16.21 -2.68
N GLU A 154 -14.60 -17.43 -2.91
CA GLU A 154 -14.06 -18.61 -2.22
C GLU A 154 -12.60 -18.89 -2.62
N LEU A 155 -12.29 -18.90 -3.92
CA LEU A 155 -10.91 -19.14 -4.37
C LEU A 155 -10.01 -17.95 -4.06
N GLY A 156 -10.48 -16.72 -4.24
CA GLY A 156 -9.72 -15.51 -3.94
C GLY A 156 -9.37 -15.38 -2.44
N ALA A 157 -10.34 -15.67 -1.57
CA ALA A 157 -10.13 -15.73 -0.13
C ALA A 157 -9.15 -16.83 0.27
N ARG A 158 -9.27 -18.03 -0.33
CA ARG A 158 -8.33 -19.13 -0.08
C ARG A 158 -6.91 -18.83 -0.59
N VAL A 159 -6.75 -18.23 -1.77
CA VAL A 159 -5.45 -17.74 -2.26
C VAL A 159 -4.87 -16.74 -1.26
N ARG A 160 -5.68 -15.79 -0.81
CA ARG A 160 -5.27 -14.78 0.16
C ARG A 160 -4.85 -15.41 1.49
N GLU A 161 -5.57 -16.43 1.95
CA GLU A 161 -5.25 -17.19 3.16
C GLU A 161 -3.92 -17.94 3.01
N VAL A 162 -3.73 -18.69 1.92
CA VAL A 162 -2.47 -19.40 1.64
C VAL A 162 -1.30 -18.42 1.58
N LEU A 163 -1.49 -17.29 0.88
CA LEU A 163 -0.50 -16.24 0.78
C LEU A 163 -0.14 -15.65 2.15
N LEU A 164 -1.12 -15.41 3.03
CA LEU A 164 -0.86 -14.95 4.40
C LEU A 164 -0.16 -16.02 5.23
N ARG A 165 -0.61 -17.27 5.17
CA ARG A 165 -0.06 -18.38 5.95
C ARG A 165 1.40 -18.67 5.59
N ARG A 166 1.73 -18.56 4.30
CA ARG A 166 3.06 -18.87 3.75
C ARG A 166 3.88 -17.63 3.41
N ALA A 167 3.46 -16.43 3.82
CA ALA A 167 4.11 -15.19 3.39
C ALA A 167 5.62 -15.17 3.64
N ALA A 168 6.09 -15.73 4.76
CA ALA A 168 7.51 -15.81 5.10
C ALA A 168 8.35 -16.63 4.09
N GLU A 169 7.73 -17.58 3.38
CA GLU A 169 8.37 -18.40 2.35
C GLU A 169 8.40 -17.71 0.98
N GLY A 170 7.65 -16.61 0.80
CA GLY A 170 7.49 -15.94 -0.49
C GLY A 170 7.01 -16.89 -1.59
N PRO A 171 5.87 -17.59 -1.41
CA PRO A 171 5.46 -18.67 -2.29
C PRO A 171 5.22 -18.17 -3.70
N THR A 172 5.67 -18.96 -4.66
CA THR A 172 5.37 -18.75 -6.07
C THR A 172 3.89 -19.02 -6.36
N GLN A 173 3.41 -18.46 -7.46
CA GLN A 173 2.05 -18.71 -7.93
C GLN A 173 1.73 -20.20 -8.10
N ASP A 174 2.70 -20.98 -8.59
CA ASP A 174 2.54 -22.43 -8.78
C ASP A 174 2.45 -23.16 -7.43
N GLN A 175 3.24 -22.76 -6.43
CA GLN A 175 3.16 -23.32 -5.07
C GLN A 175 1.84 -23.01 -4.37
N VAL A 176 1.28 -21.82 -4.59
CA VAL A 176 -0.06 -21.47 -4.08
C VAL A 176 -1.12 -22.33 -4.76
N ALA A 177 -1.05 -22.50 -6.09
CA ALA A 177 -1.98 -23.33 -6.84
C ALA A 177 -1.94 -24.80 -6.40
N GLU A 178 -0.74 -25.33 -6.15
CA GLU A 178 -0.52 -26.68 -5.63
C GLU A 178 -1.16 -26.87 -4.26
N THR A 179 -0.88 -25.98 -3.30
CA THR A 179 -1.51 -26.01 -1.97
C THR A 179 -3.04 -25.99 -2.04
N LEU A 180 -3.62 -25.16 -2.92
CA LEU A 180 -5.07 -25.07 -3.07
C LEU A 180 -5.71 -26.30 -3.71
N GLY A 181 -4.95 -27.01 -4.56
CA GLY A 181 -5.35 -28.27 -5.18
C GLY A 181 -5.28 -29.46 -4.22
N GLU A 182 -4.29 -29.49 -3.33
CA GLU A 182 -4.15 -30.50 -2.26
C GLU A 182 -5.27 -30.38 -1.21
N GLU A 183 -5.69 -29.15 -0.89
CA GLU A 183 -6.80 -28.87 0.05
C GLU A 183 -8.22 -29.11 -0.54
N GLY A 184 -8.33 -29.66 -1.75
CA GLY A 184 -9.60 -30.18 -2.31
C GLY A 184 -10.60 -29.14 -2.85
N GLY A 185 -10.33 -27.84 -2.79
CA GLY A 185 -11.33 -26.79 -3.08
C GLY A 185 -11.26 -26.12 -4.47
N LEU A 186 -10.66 -26.75 -5.48
CA LEU A 186 -10.76 -26.25 -6.88
C LEU A 186 -12.01 -26.85 -7.54
N VAL A 187 -12.92 -25.99 -7.99
CA VAL A 187 -14.14 -26.34 -8.74
C VAL A 187 -13.74 -27.17 -9.97
N PRO A 188 -14.52 -28.19 -10.41
CA PRO A 188 -14.14 -29.07 -11.51
C PRO A 188 -13.72 -28.38 -12.82
N GLY A 189 -14.22 -27.18 -13.12
CA GLY A 189 -13.81 -26.39 -14.29
C GLY A 189 -12.42 -25.73 -14.20
N ASP A 190 -11.88 -25.56 -12.99
CA ASP A 190 -10.54 -25.01 -12.74
C ASP A 190 -9.45 -26.10 -12.65
N ARG A 191 -9.86 -27.38 -12.62
CA ARG A 191 -8.97 -28.55 -12.66
C ARG A 191 -8.52 -28.84 -14.09
N GLY A 192 -7.65 -27.99 -14.61
CA GLY A 192 -7.00 -28.27 -15.88
C GLY A 192 -5.63 -27.62 -15.93
N ARG A 193 -4.60 -28.39 -16.29
CA ARG A 193 -3.38 -27.80 -16.83
C ARG A 193 -3.67 -27.35 -18.26
N ASP A 194 -3.18 -26.18 -18.64
CA ASP A 194 -3.12 -25.77 -20.04
C ASP A 194 -2.15 -26.67 -20.82
N ALA A 195 -2.14 -26.54 -22.14
CA ALA A 195 -1.28 -27.34 -23.02
C ALA A 195 0.24 -27.20 -22.72
N GLY A 196 0.63 -26.24 -21.87
CA GLY A 196 2.00 -26.04 -21.39
C GLY A 196 2.24 -26.59 -19.98
N GLY A 197 1.33 -27.37 -19.41
CA GLY A 197 1.47 -27.95 -18.07
C GLY A 197 1.17 -27.00 -16.91
N ARG A 198 0.63 -25.80 -17.18
CA ARG A 198 0.37 -24.76 -16.17
C ARG A 198 -1.07 -24.79 -15.71
N TRP A 199 -1.34 -24.62 -14.41
CA TRP A 199 -2.72 -24.58 -13.90
C TRP A 199 -3.57 -23.50 -14.59
N ARG A 200 -4.77 -23.81 -15.10
CA ARG A 200 -5.66 -22.84 -15.77
C ARG A 200 -6.06 -21.67 -14.85
N GLY A 201 -6.18 -21.90 -13.54
CA GLY A 201 -6.35 -20.85 -12.52
C GLY A 201 -5.21 -19.81 -12.48
N SER A 202 -4.07 -20.09 -13.13
CA SER A 202 -2.99 -19.12 -13.32
C SER A 202 -3.38 -17.93 -14.18
N CYS A 203 -4.41 -18.07 -15.04
CA CYS A 203 -4.95 -16.95 -15.82
C CYS A 203 -5.71 -15.94 -14.94
N TRP A 204 -6.43 -16.41 -13.91
CA TRP A 204 -7.12 -15.55 -12.95
C TRP A 204 -6.14 -14.88 -11.98
N MET A 205 -5.12 -15.60 -11.51
CA MET A 205 -4.04 -15.02 -10.72
C MET A 205 -3.17 -14.01 -11.51
N ARG A 206 -3.06 -14.15 -12.84
CA ARG A 206 -2.50 -13.10 -13.72
C ARG A 206 -3.40 -11.86 -13.76
N ALA A 207 -4.73 -12.03 -13.75
CA ALA A 207 -5.70 -10.94 -13.63
C ALA A 207 -5.64 -10.25 -12.25
N CYS A 208 -5.32 -10.99 -11.17
CA CYS A 208 -4.99 -10.44 -9.85
C CYS A 208 -3.61 -9.74 -9.78
N ARG A 209 -2.90 -9.60 -10.91
CA ARG A 209 -1.67 -8.81 -11.07
C ARG A 209 -0.64 -9.05 -9.95
N TRP A 210 -0.16 -10.29 -9.85
CA TRP A 210 0.91 -10.79 -8.97
C TRP A 210 2.23 -9.94 -8.92
N ARG A 211 2.40 -8.96 -9.80
CA ARG A 211 3.58 -8.07 -9.85
C ARG A 211 3.79 -7.29 -8.56
N GLY A 212 2.73 -6.79 -7.91
CA GLY A 212 2.85 -6.08 -6.63
C GLY A 212 3.33 -6.97 -5.47
N TRP A 213 3.13 -8.28 -5.59
CA TRP A 213 3.66 -9.28 -4.67
C TRP A 213 5.14 -9.60 -4.92
N ARG A 214 5.65 -9.53 -6.16
CA ARG A 214 7.07 -9.80 -6.45
C ARG A 214 7.99 -8.62 -6.18
N THR A 215 7.61 -7.39 -6.51
CA THR A 215 8.51 -6.23 -6.37
C THR A 215 8.90 -5.96 -4.92
N VAL A 216 8.05 -6.30 -3.95
CA VAL A 216 8.32 -6.05 -2.53
C VAL A 216 9.14 -7.18 -1.87
N TRP A 217 9.09 -8.40 -2.41
CA TRP A 217 9.83 -9.56 -1.88
C TRP A 217 11.13 -9.86 -2.64
N ALA A 218 11.35 -9.26 -3.82
CA ALA A 218 12.57 -9.44 -4.60
C ALA A 218 13.78 -8.63 -4.06
N THR A 219 13.57 -7.74 -3.10
CA THR A 219 14.66 -7.09 -2.36
C THR A 219 15.04 -7.99 -1.18
N PRO A 220 16.25 -8.60 -1.15
CA PRO A 220 16.65 -9.44 -0.04
C PRO A 220 16.66 -8.61 1.25
N MET A 221 16.07 -9.15 2.32
CA MET A 221 16.33 -8.72 3.71
C MET A 221 17.83 -8.83 4.00
N ARG A 222 18.63 -7.82 3.65
CA ARG A 222 20.03 -7.70 4.05
C ARG A 222 20.33 -6.25 4.42
N ARG A 223 20.08 -5.92 5.70
CA ARG A 223 21.08 -5.42 6.68
C ARG A 223 20.38 -4.73 7.85
N ALA A 224 19.94 -5.53 8.82
CA ALA A 224 19.80 -5.12 10.21
C ALA A 224 20.92 -5.79 11.02
N SER A 225 22.18 -5.57 10.64
CA SER A 225 23.33 -6.11 11.39
C SER A 225 24.66 -5.50 10.93
N ARG A 226 24.85 -4.19 11.16
CA ARG A 226 26.18 -3.56 11.30
C ARG A 226 25.97 -2.06 11.49
N TRP A 227 25.67 -1.61 12.69
CA TRP A 227 26.05 -0.28 13.19
C TRP A 227 26.07 -0.37 14.72
N ARG A 228 27.09 -1.05 15.23
CA ARG A 228 27.58 -0.88 16.60
C ARG A 228 29.10 -0.78 16.50
N SER A 229 29.66 0.07 17.36
CA SER A 229 31.07 0.36 17.65
C SER A 229 31.93 1.09 16.61
N SER A 230 31.93 2.43 16.71
CA SER A 230 33.10 3.27 17.08
C SER A 230 32.59 4.74 17.14
N GLY A 231 32.59 5.46 18.26
CA GLY A 231 33.69 5.70 19.18
C GLY A 231 34.61 6.77 18.59
N GLY A 232 34.36 8.06 18.87
CA GLY A 232 35.26 9.18 18.52
C GLY A 232 36.58 9.16 19.32
N PRO A 233 37.41 10.24 19.38
CA PRO A 233 37.13 11.64 19.02
C PRO A 233 38.29 12.48 18.37
N ALA A 234 37.95 13.75 18.06
CA ALA A 234 38.76 15.00 18.10
C ALA A 234 39.81 15.34 17.00
N GLY A 235 39.74 16.58 16.46
CA GLY A 235 40.87 17.25 15.77
C GLY A 235 40.59 18.47 14.85
N ARG A 236 40.36 19.65 15.45
CA ARG A 236 40.52 21.08 15.01
C ARG A 236 40.87 21.53 13.54
N ARG A 237 40.15 22.60 13.12
CA ARG A 237 40.52 23.93 12.50
C ARG A 237 41.27 23.97 11.14
N VAL A 238 41.23 24.96 10.25
CA VAL A 238 40.54 26.25 9.90
C VAL A 238 41.08 26.60 8.49
N GLY A 239 40.34 27.33 7.62
CA GLY A 239 40.93 28.08 6.50
C GLY A 239 39.99 28.37 5.31
N GLU A 240 39.76 29.66 5.03
CA GLU A 240 39.03 30.25 3.88
C GLU A 240 39.86 30.21 2.58
N ASP A 241 39.23 30.04 1.40
CA ASP A 241 39.28 31.00 0.26
C ASP A 241 38.65 30.44 -1.05
N GLY A 242 37.81 31.26 -1.70
CA GLY A 242 37.86 31.59 -3.13
C GLY A 242 37.56 30.56 -4.26
N ARG A 243 36.33 30.65 -4.79
CA ARG A 243 35.89 30.60 -6.22
C ARG A 243 36.11 29.38 -7.15
N ASP A 244 34.97 28.95 -7.71
CA ASP A 244 34.67 28.37 -9.03
C ASP A 244 35.49 27.20 -9.60
N ALA A 245 34.91 26.00 -9.56
CA ALA A 245 34.92 25.03 -10.66
C ALA A 245 33.88 23.90 -10.45
N ARG A 246 32.99 23.72 -11.44
CA ARG A 246 32.37 22.46 -11.89
C ARG A 246 31.88 21.47 -10.81
N SER A 247 30.56 21.42 -10.58
CA SER A 247 29.93 20.31 -9.86
C SER A 247 29.78 19.09 -10.78
N GLU A 248 30.76 18.21 -10.71
CA GLU A 248 30.69 16.83 -11.17
C GLU A 248 30.12 15.93 -10.04
N ALA A 249 29.35 14.92 -10.42
CA ALA A 249 29.01 13.72 -9.65
C ALA A 249 28.21 13.87 -8.33
N THR A 250 26.89 13.63 -8.44
CA THR A 250 26.19 12.79 -7.45
C THR A 250 25.55 11.63 -8.19
N SER A 251 26.37 10.62 -8.50
CA SER A 251 25.88 9.29 -8.82
C SER A 251 25.50 8.60 -7.50
N GLY A 252 24.24 8.18 -7.38
CA GLY A 252 23.71 7.52 -6.20
C GLY A 252 22.26 7.11 -6.43
N PRO A 253 21.77 6.06 -5.75
CA PRO A 253 20.60 5.24 -6.12
C PRO A 253 19.24 5.93 -5.90
N VAL A 254 19.21 7.27 -5.88
CA VAL A 254 18.02 8.09 -5.64
C VAL A 254 17.21 8.27 -6.93
N ARG A 255 17.80 8.03 -8.11
CA ARG A 255 17.11 8.19 -9.40
C ARG A 255 16.28 6.97 -9.82
N GLU A 256 16.54 5.78 -9.28
CA GLU A 256 15.83 4.54 -9.65
C GLU A 256 14.46 4.39 -8.99
N LEU A 257 14.14 5.17 -7.95
CA LEU A 257 12.85 5.10 -7.24
C LEU A 257 11.75 5.99 -7.84
N LEU A 258 12.10 6.89 -8.78
CA LEU A 258 11.14 7.81 -9.40
C LEU A 258 10.59 7.32 -10.75
N GLU A 259 11.10 6.22 -11.31
CA GLU A 259 10.59 5.64 -12.57
C GLU A 259 9.58 4.48 -12.35
N ILE A 260 9.17 4.22 -11.11
CA ILE A 260 8.19 3.16 -10.77
C ILE A 260 6.80 3.73 -10.41
N PHE A 261 6.58 5.05 -10.48
CA PHE A 261 5.27 5.68 -10.25
C PHE A 261 4.63 6.22 -11.52
#